data_AF-A0A1H2JKY1-F1
#
_entry.id   AF-A0A1H2JKY1-F1
#
_cell.length_a   1.000
_cell.length_b   1.000
_cell.length_c   1.000
_cell.angle_alpha   90.00
_cell.angle_beta   90.00
_cell.angle_gamma   90.00
#
_symmetry.space_group_name_H-M   'P 1'
#
loop_
_entity.id
_entity.type
_entity.pdbx_description
1 polymer ?
#
loop_
_entity_poly.entity_id
_entity_poly.type
_entity_poly.pdbx_seq_one_letter_code
_entity_poly.pdbx_strand_id
1 'polypeptide(L)'
;MTETKRLDTNINRSVKGSKQLPHGIYGILGEKFSLGLSNVQVARQMVDAGVDVLQYREKLTDKSLKQMYEECCEIRKITQDAGVPFIINDHADIALMVGADGIHQGQDDLPVKELRNIAPDMMIGCSTHSPEQAKKAIADGADYLGVGPIFATQTKEDVCDAVGFDYLEHVVKTHDIPFVAIGGIKRHNLKDILSRGVKTVCLVTEIIGAPNITKRIKEIKQILGEIK
;
A
#
# COMPACT_ATOMS: atom_id res chain seq x y z
N MET A 1 49.35 -22.23 14.10
CA MET A 1 48.98 -21.65 12.80
C MET A 1 47.73 -22.37 12.33
N THR A 2 46.57 -21.76 12.52
CA THR A 2 45.26 -22.33 12.14
C THR A 2 44.58 -21.31 11.25
N GLU A 3 44.58 -21.58 9.95
CA GLU A 3 43.85 -20.82 8.94
C GLU A 3 42.35 -20.96 9.17
N THR A 4 41.69 -19.86 9.51
CA THR A 4 40.23 -19.78 9.54
C THR A 4 39.77 -19.48 8.12
N LYS A 5 39.23 -20.49 7.42
CA LYS A 5 38.49 -20.32 6.16
C LYS A 5 37.36 -19.32 6.38
N ARG A 6 37.47 -18.15 5.74
CA ARG A 6 36.34 -17.23 5.56
C ARG A 6 35.33 -17.91 4.64
N LEU A 7 34.12 -18.12 5.15
CA LEU A 7 32.97 -18.48 4.34
C LEU A 7 32.61 -17.25 3.50
N ASP A 8 32.82 -17.35 2.19
CA ASP A 8 32.34 -16.38 1.21
C ASP A 8 30.81 -16.43 1.18
N THR A 9 30.17 -15.51 1.89
CA THR A 9 28.73 -15.26 1.79
C THR A 9 28.43 -14.42 0.55
N ASN A 10 28.66 -14.99 -0.63
CA ASN A 10 28.08 -14.49 -1.87
C ASN A 10 26.59 -14.87 -1.91
N ILE A 11 25.79 -14.19 -1.10
CA ILE A 11 24.35 -14.13 -1.32
C ILE A 11 24.15 -13.22 -2.52
N ASN A 12 23.77 -13.84 -3.64
CA ASN A 12 23.28 -13.19 -4.85
C ASN A 12 22.39 -12.00 -4.50
N ARG A 13 22.92 -10.78 -4.68
CA ARG A 13 22.12 -9.55 -4.74
C ARG A 13 21.27 -9.62 -6.00
N SER A 14 20.12 -10.26 -5.86
CA SER A 14 19.09 -10.34 -6.89
C SER A 14 18.74 -8.93 -7.37
N VAL A 15 18.90 -8.76 -8.68
CA VAL A 15 18.39 -7.74 -9.59
C VAL A 15 17.52 -6.66 -8.92
N LYS A 16 18.07 -5.43 -8.80
CA LYS A 16 17.34 -4.20 -8.47
C LYS A 16 16.27 -3.93 -9.54
N GLY A 17 15.08 -4.50 -9.36
CA GLY A 17 13.86 -3.99 -9.98
C GLY A 17 13.60 -2.57 -9.48
N SER A 18 13.11 -1.68 -10.35
CA SER A 18 12.82 -0.29 -10.00
C SER A 18 11.92 -0.21 -8.76
N LYS A 19 12.41 0.40 -7.68
CA LYS A 19 11.70 0.67 -6.41
C LYS A 19 10.57 1.71 -6.56
N GLN A 20 9.87 1.71 -7.68
CA GLN A 20 8.82 2.69 -7.96
C GLN A 20 7.46 2.04 -7.80
N LEU A 21 6.57 2.73 -7.08
CA LEU A 21 5.20 2.32 -6.92
C LEU A 21 4.49 2.32 -8.29
N PRO A 22 3.89 1.21 -8.74
CA PRO A 22 3.23 1.16 -10.04
C PRO A 22 1.96 2.03 -10.05
N HIS A 23 1.58 2.45 -11.26
CA HIS A 23 0.29 3.11 -11.52
C HIS A 23 -0.85 2.09 -11.55
N GLY A 24 -2.06 2.54 -11.22
CA GLY A 24 -3.28 1.72 -11.28
C GLY A 24 -3.97 1.55 -9.92
N ILE A 25 -4.33 0.32 -9.59
CA ILE A 25 -5.10 -0.01 -8.39
C ILE A 25 -4.16 -0.40 -7.26
N TYR A 26 -4.20 0.41 -6.20
CA TYR A 26 -3.65 0.07 -4.91
C TYR A 26 -4.75 -0.59 -4.05
N GLY A 27 -4.62 -1.88 -3.80
CA GLY A 27 -5.55 -2.65 -2.99
C GLY A 27 -5.11 -2.74 -1.53
N ILE A 28 -6.04 -2.59 -0.59
CA ILE A 28 -5.80 -2.85 0.84
C ILE A 28 -6.66 -4.03 1.28
N LEU A 29 -6.02 -5.00 1.93
CA LEU A 29 -6.67 -6.13 2.60
C LEU A 29 -7.26 -5.68 3.94
N GLY A 30 -8.27 -6.40 4.42
CA GLY A 30 -8.90 -6.13 5.70
C GLY A 30 -10.04 -7.11 5.93
N GLU A 31 -9.77 -8.15 6.70
CA GLU A 31 -10.66 -9.31 6.84
C GLU A 31 -12.04 -8.92 7.36
N LYS A 32 -12.08 -7.96 8.30
CA LYS A 32 -13.31 -7.36 8.87
C LYS A 32 -14.31 -6.87 7.80
N PHE A 33 -13.84 -6.50 6.61
CA PHE A 33 -14.67 -5.96 5.53
C PHE A 33 -14.83 -6.91 4.34
N SER A 34 -14.31 -8.15 4.43
CA SER A 34 -14.11 -9.05 3.30
C SER A 34 -15.23 -10.09 3.12
N LEU A 35 -16.45 -9.81 3.61
CA LEU A 35 -17.62 -10.68 3.49
C LEU A 35 -17.37 -12.15 3.95
N GLY A 36 -16.53 -12.32 4.98
CA GLY A 36 -16.18 -13.63 5.54
C GLY A 36 -15.03 -14.36 4.86
N LEU A 37 -14.40 -13.76 3.84
CA LEU A 37 -13.17 -14.28 3.24
C LEU A 37 -11.94 -13.88 4.06
N SER A 38 -10.96 -14.78 4.17
CA SER A 38 -9.68 -14.46 4.81
C SER A 38 -8.82 -13.53 3.94
N ASN A 39 -7.87 -12.83 4.57
CA ASN A 39 -6.93 -11.99 3.83
C ASN A 39 -6.17 -12.74 2.73
N VAL A 40 -5.81 -14.00 2.96
CA VAL A 40 -5.13 -14.85 1.97
C VAL A 40 -6.03 -15.12 0.76
N GLN A 41 -7.32 -15.42 0.98
CA GLN A 41 -8.29 -15.65 -0.08
C GLN A 41 -8.54 -14.38 -0.90
N VAL A 42 -8.69 -13.25 -0.23
CA VAL A 42 -8.87 -11.94 -0.87
C VAL A 42 -7.62 -11.57 -1.67
N ALA A 43 -6.42 -11.74 -1.11
CA ALA A 43 -5.16 -11.49 -1.79
C ALA A 43 -5.05 -12.28 -3.10
N ARG A 44 -5.34 -13.58 -3.07
CA ARG A 44 -5.35 -14.43 -4.28
C ARG A 44 -6.33 -13.86 -5.33
N GLN A 45 -7.57 -13.56 -4.94
CA GLN A 45 -8.56 -13.02 -5.88
C GLN A 45 -8.16 -11.67 -6.47
N MET A 46 -7.54 -10.79 -5.67
CA MET A 46 -7.10 -9.49 -6.14
C MET A 46 -5.91 -9.59 -7.10
N VAL A 47 -4.93 -10.45 -6.76
CA VAL A 47 -3.75 -10.70 -7.60
C VAL A 47 -4.16 -11.38 -8.92
N ASP A 48 -5.01 -12.40 -8.88
CA ASP A 48 -5.50 -13.09 -10.10
C ASP A 48 -6.36 -12.16 -10.97
N ALA A 49 -7.04 -11.18 -10.37
CA ALA A 49 -7.76 -10.14 -11.10
C ALA A 49 -6.86 -9.02 -11.66
N GLY A 50 -5.57 -9.04 -11.30
CA GLY A 50 -4.55 -8.12 -11.76
C GLY A 50 -4.50 -6.82 -10.97
N VAL A 51 -4.64 -6.82 -9.65
CA VAL A 51 -4.33 -5.61 -8.84
C VAL A 51 -2.87 -5.19 -9.03
N ASP A 52 -2.58 -3.89 -8.97
CA ASP A 52 -1.25 -3.35 -9.29
C ASP A 52 -0.35 -3.21 -8.04
N VAL A 53 -0.94 -2.97 -6.85
CA VAL A 53 -0.25 -3.00 -5.54
C VAL A 53 -1.17 -3.67 -4.52
N LEU A 54 -0.60 -4.45 -3.60
CA LEU A 54 -1.36 -5.05 -2.51
C LEU A 54 -0.76 -4.64 -1.15
N GLN A 55 -1.60 -4.17 -0.23
CA GLN A 55 -1.21 -3.87 1.15
C GLN A 55 -1.96 -4.75 2.14
N TYR A 56 -1.22 -5.34 3.08
CA TYR A 56 -1.77 -6.00 4.25
C TYR A 56 -2.03 -4.98 5.36
N ARG A 57 -3.25 -4.95 5.89
CA ARG A 57 -3.65 -4.06 6.98
C ARG A 57 -4.57 -4.77 7.97
N GLU A 58 -4.01 -5.17 9.09
CA GLU A 58 -4.73 -5.69 10.25
C GLU A 58 -4.29 -4.97 11.51
N LYS A 59 -5.12 -4.98 12.56
CA LYS A 59 -4.83 -4.33 13.84
C LYS A 59 -4.68 -5.38 14.93
N LEU A 60 -3.87 -5.05 15.95
CA LEU A 60 -3.60 -5.95 17.08
C LEU A 60 -4.84 -6.24 17.94
N THR A 61 -5.87 -5.41 17.81
CA THR A 61 -7.21 -5.64 18.38
C THR A 61 -7.93 -6.82 17.73
N ASP A 62 -7.61 -7.13 16.46
CA ASP A 62 -8.29 -8.14 15.66
C ASP A 62 -7.45 -9.42 15.53
N LYS A 63 -6.11 -9.31 15.45
CA LYS A 63 -5.20 -10.45 15.24
C LYS A 63 -3.93 -10.35 16.08
N SER A 64 -3.41 -11.49 16.52
CA SER A 64 -2.07 -11.54 17.12
C SER A 64 -0.97 -11.38 16.07
N LEU A 65 0.22 -10.92 16.48
CA LEU A 65 1.39 -10.82 15.59
C LEU A 65 1.73 -12.14 14.90
N LYS A 66 1.54 -13.28 15.59
CA LYS A 66 1.77 -14.61 15.01
C LYS A 66 0.83 -14.87 13.82
N GLN A 67 -0.47 -14.62 14.00
CA GLN A 67 -1.46 -14.80 12.93
C GLN A 67 -1.17 -13.86 11.75
N MET A 68 -0.83 -12.59 12.03
CA MET A 68 -0.47 -11.64 10.99
C MET A 68 0.76 -12.09 10.21
N TYR A 69 1.79 -12.58 10.89
CA TYR A 69 3.00 -13.09 10.25
C TYR A 69 2.72 -14.31 9.37
N GLU A 70 1.93 -15.27 9.86
CA GLU A 70 1.53 -16.47 9.10
C GLU A 70 0.77 -16.10 7.82
N GLU A 71 -0.20 -15.18 7.90
CA GLU A 71 -0.92 -14.65 6.73
C GLU A 71 0.02 -13.93 5.76
N CYS A 72 0.90 -13.06 6.27
CA CYS A 72 1.85 -12.33 5.44
C CYS A 72 2.82 -13.26 4.72
N CYS A 73 3.23 -14.38 5.32
CA CYS A 73 4.06 -15.39 4.65
C CYS A 73 3.33 -16.03 3.46
N GLU A 74 2.04 -16.34 3.60
CA GLU A 74 1.24 -16.88 2.51
C GLU A 74 1.01 -15.84 1.41
N ILE A 75 0.61 -14.63 1.79
CA ILE A 75 0.36 -13.53 0.85
C ILE A 75 1.64 -13.15 0.10
N ARG A 76 2.80 -13.15 0.76
CA ARG A 76 4.09 -12.88 0.10
C ARG A 76 4.35 -13.85 -1.04
N LYS A 77 4.03 -15.15 -0.89
CA LYS A 77 4.19 -16.13 -1.98
C LYS A 77 3.28 -15.78 -3.15
N ILE A 78 2.02 -15.45 -2.87
CA ILE A 78 1.03 -15.03 -3.88
C ILE A 78 1.55 -13.84 -4.70
N THR A 79 2.03 -12.80 -4.01
CA THR A 79 2.44 -11.55 -4.63
C THR A 79 3.77 -11.68 -5.36
N GLN A 80 4.72 -12.43 -4.81
CA GLN A 80 6.02 -12.67 -5.42
C GLN A 80 5.90 -13.45 -6.74
N ASP A 81 5.07 -14.50 -6.77
CA ASP A 81 4.83 -15.29 -7.98
C ASP A 81 4.21 -14.45 -9.11
N ALA A 82 3.40 -13.44 -8.74
CA ALA A 82 2.73 -12.56 -9.68
C ALA A 82 3.49 -11.25 -10.00
N GLY A 83 4.61 -10.98 -9.31
CA GLY A 83 5.35 -9.72 -9.42
C GLY A 83 4.58 -8.49 -8.93
N VAL A 84 3.61 -8.65 -8.03
CA VAL A 84 2.82 -7.56 -7.44
C VAL A 84 3.53 -7.04 -6.19
N PRO A 85 3.81 -5.73 -6.06
CA PRO A 85 4.39 -5.18 -4.84
C PRO A 85 3.50 -5.43 -3.62
N PHE A 86 4.11 -5.97 -2.56
CA PHE A 86 3.46 -6.27 -1.29
C PHE A 86 3.93 -5.32 -0.19
N ILE A 87 2.98 -4.56 0.36
CA ILE A 87 3.22 -3.53 1.37
C ILE A 87 2.61 -3.97 2.71
N ILE A 88 3.29 -3.73 3.82
CA ILE A 88 2.74 -3.99 5.15
C ILE A 88 2.46 -2.67 5.88
N ASN A 89 1.25 -2.54 6.39
CA ASN A 89 0.83 -1.39 7.17
C ASN A 89 1.32 -1.52 8.62
N ASP A 90 1.92 -0.46 9.16
CA ASP A 90 2.39 -0.25 10.55
C ASP A 90 3.53 -1.17 11.03
N HIS A 91 3.44 -2.47 10.74
CA HIS A 91 4.29 -3.53 11.26
C HIS A 91 5.60 -3.70 10.46
N ALA A 92 6.56 -2.81 10.68
CA ALA A 92 7.88 -2.84 10.05
C ALA A 92 8.67 -4.13 10.36
N ASP A 93 8.47 -4.69 11.56
CA ASP A 93 9.02 -5.97 11.97
C ASP A 93 8.52 -7.12 11.07
N ILE A 94 7.21 -7.23 10.84
CA ILE A 94 6.64 -8.23 9.94
C ILE A 94 7.13 -8.00 8.51
N ALA A 95 7.16 -6.74 8.05
CA ALA A 95 7.66 -6.40 6.71
C ALA A 95 9.07 -6.95 6.46
N LEU A 96 9.98 -6.71 7.41
CA LEU A 96 11.35 -7.21 7.38
C LEU A 96 11.40 -8.75 7.42
N MET A 97 10.64 -9.39 8.30
CA MET A 97 10.65 -10.84 8.44
C MET A 97 10.16 -11.59 7.20
N VAL A 98 9.13 -11.07 6.51
CA VAL A 98 8.56 -11.72 5.31
C VAL A 98 9.20 -11.25 4.01
N GLY A 99 10.12 -10.27 4.06
CA GLY A 99 10.71 -9.67 2.86
C GLY A 99 9.66 -8.97 2.00
N ALA A 100 8.80 -8.15 2.61
CA ALA A 100 7.85 -7.29 1.90
C ALA A 100 8.60 -6.26 1.02
N ASP A 101 7.92 -5.71 0.00
CA ASP A 101 8.53 -4.70 -0.88
C ASP A 101 8.47 -3.30 -0.25
N GLY A 102 7.58 -3.10 0.73
CA GLY A 102 7.47 -1.83 1.42
C GLY A 102 6.67 -1.85 2.71
N ILE A 103 6.71 -0.71 3.38
CA ILE A 103 5.99 -0.39 4.61
C ILE A 103 5.10 0.82 4.33
N HIS A 104 3.92 0.88 4.93
CA HIS A 104 3.08 2.08 4.94
C HIS A 104 2.76 2.48 6.38
N GLN A 105 2.78 3.78 6.66
CA GLN A 105 2.55 4.32 8.01
C GLN A 105 1.55 5.49 7.98
N GLY A 106 0.78 5.63 9.06
CA GLY A 106 0.02 6.82 9.40
C GLY A 106 0.85 7.86 10.15
N GLN A 107 0.18 8.92 10.58
CA GLN A 107 0.80 10.04 11.30
C GLN A 107 1.16 9.71 12.75
N ASP A 108 0.46 8.75 13.36
CA ASP A 108 0.64 8.35 14.76
C ASP A 108 1.49 7.09 14.93
N ASP A 109 2.01 6.54 13.82
CA ASP A 109 2.82 5.33 13.81
C ASP A 109 4.33 5.65 13.87
N LEU A 110 5.19 4.66 13.61
CA LEU A 110 6.65 4.86 13.67
C LEU A 110 7.12 5.94 12.68
N PRO A 111 8.03 6.86 13.09
CA PRO A 111 8.49 7.93 12.22
C PRO A 111 9.16 7.40 10.95
N VAL A 112 8.79 7.94 9.79
CA VAL A 112 9.36 7.61 8.48
C VAL A 112 10.89 7.64 8.50
N LYS A 113 11.47 8.66 9.15
CA LYS A 113 12.92 8.82 9.29
C LYS A 113 13.59 7.63 10.00
N GLU A 114 12.97 7.11 11.05
CA GLU A 114 13.51 5.95 11.79
C GLU A 114 13.32 4.66 11.00
N LEU A 115 12.21 4.52 10.30
CA LEU A 115 11.99 3.38 9.40
C LEU A 115 13.01 3.33 8.27
N ARG A 116 13.39 4.48 7.70
CA ARG A 116 14.44 4.53 6.68
C ARG A 116 15.78 4.01 7.20
N ASN A 117 16.08 4.20 8.49
CA ASN A 117 17.32 3.69 9.09
C ASN A 117 17.33 2.16 9.19
N ILE A 118 16.20 1.54 9.56
CA ILE A 118 16.12 0.08 9.78
C ILE A 118 15.75 -0.71 8.50
N ALA A 119 15.09 -0.06 7.54
CA ALA A 119 14.63 -0.64 6.29
C ALA A 119 15.09 0.20 5.09
N PRO A 120 16.41 0.41 4.90
CA PRO A 120 16.93 1.32 3.88
C PRO A 120 16.55 0.89 2.46
N ASP A 121 16.28 -0.40 2.26
CA ASP A 121 15.99 -0.95 0.95
C ASP A 121 14.50 -1.06 0.58
N MET A 122 13.61 -0.95 1.56
CA MET A 122 12.16 -1.04 1.34
C MET A 122 11.56 0.28 0.87
N MET A 123 10.45 0.21 0.15
CA MET A 123 9.60 1.38 -0.09
C MET A 123 8.94 1.81 1.22
N ILE A 124 8.91 3.11 1.51
CA ILE A 124 8.24 3.65 2.70
C ILE A 124 7.15 4.63 2.25
N GLY A 125 5.90 4.27 2.49
CA GLY A 125 4.73 5.11 2.28
C GLY A 125 4.32 5.84 3.54
N CYS A 126 3.85 7.06 3.39
CA CYS A 126 3.29 7.84 4.49
C CYS A 126 1.91 8.40 4.12
N SER A 127 0.90 8.13 4.93
CA SER A 127 -0.41 8.80 4.82
C SER A 127 -0.28 10.27 5.22
N THR A 128 -0.90 11.16 4.46
CA THR A 128 -0.78 12.60 4.60
C THR A 128 -2.13 13.28 4.35
N HIS A 129 -2.37 14.38 5.07
CA HIS A 129 -3.65 15.08 5.14
C HIS A 129 -3.52 16.59 4.92
N SER A 130 -2.30 17.10 4.73
CA SER A 130 -2.05 18.53 4.46
C SER A 130 -0.73 18.73 3.69
N PRO A 131 -0.53 19.91 3.06
CA PRO A 131 0.74 20.27 2.43
C PRO A 131 1.96 20.13 3.33
N GLU A 132 1.81 20.49 4.61
CA GLU A 132 2.88 20.44 5.61
C GLU A 132 3.28 18.99 5.92
N GLN A 133 2.29 18.09 6.03
CA GLN A 133 2.53 16.67 6.24
C GLN A 133 3.20 16.02 5.02
N ALA A 134 2.78 16.36 3.80
CA ALA A 134 3.43 15.91 2.56
C ALA A 134 4.90 16.35 2.51
N LYS A 135 5.16 17.64 2.75
CA LYS A 135 6.51 18.19 2.79
C LYS A 135 7.38 17.50 3.84
N LYS A 136 6.84 17.26 5.03
CA LYS A 136 7.54 16.56 6.12
C LYS A 136 7.84 15.11 5.75
N ALA A 137 6.87 14.36 5.23
CA ALA A 137 7.05 12.96 4.85
C ALA A 137 8.15 12.81 3.78
N ILE A 138 8.17 13.69 2.77
CA ILE A 138 9.22 13.73 1.75
C ILE A 138 10.59 14.02 2.38
N ALA A 139 10.67 15.04 3.25
CA ALA A 139 11.92 15.40 3.92
C ALA A 139 12.45 14.28 4.84
N ASP A 140 11.56 13.48 5.41
CA ASP A 140 11.89 12.34 6.25
C ASP A 140 12.25 11.06 5.46
N GLY A 141 12.12 11.08 4.12
CA GLY A 141 12.57 9.99 3.25
C GLY A 141 11.48 8.99 2.84
N ALA A 142 10.21 9.41 2.82
CA ALA A 142 9.15 8.64 2.18
C ALA A 142 9.44 8.47 0.67
N ASP A 143 9.09 7.30 0.12
CA ASP A 143 9.17 7.00 -1.32
C ASP A 143 7.84 7.26 -2.03
N TYR A 144 6.72 7.27 -1.29
CA TYR A 144 5.42 7.65 -1.81
C TYR A 144 4.47 8.18 -0.73
N LEU A 145 3.44 8.90 -1.15
CA LEU A 145 2.42 9.47 -0.26
C LEU A 145 1.07 8.76 -0.41
N GLY A 146 0.38 8.54 0.71
CA GLY A 146 -1.06 8.29 0.74
C GLY A 146 -1.78 9.62 0.92
N VAL A 147 -2.50 10.09 -0.10
CA VAL A 147 -3.15 11.41 -0.13
C VAL A 147 -4.65 11.22 0.12
N GLY A 148 -5.12 11.59 1.29
CA GLY A 148 -6.51 11.38 1.65
C GLY A 148 -6.83 11.76 3.09
N PRO A 149 -8.02 11.39 3.62
CA PRO A 149 -9.11 10.81 2.85
C PRO A 149 -9.74 11.85 1.90
N ILE A 150 -9.86 11.55 0.61
CA ILE A 150 -10.43 12.50 -0.37
C ILE A 150 -11.92 12.71 -0.15
N PHE A 151 -12.63 11.64 0.15
CA PHE A 151 -14.04 11.65 0.55
C PHE A 151 -14.20 11.04 1.94
N ALA A 152 -15.30 11.37 2.61
CA ALA A 152 -15.63 10.81 3.91
C ALA A 152 -15.70 9.27 3.84
N THR A 153 -15.16 8.60 4.87
CA THR A 153 -15.15 7.14 4.96
C THR A 153 -15.12 6.71 6.41
N GLN A 154 -15.54 5.47 6.70
CA GLN A 154 -15.50 4.85 8.03
C GLN A 154 -14.64 3.58 8.05
N THR A 155 -13.74 3.42 7.06
CA THR A 155 -12.93 2.20 6.91
C THR A 155 -11.84 2.09 8.00
N LYS A 156 -11.42 3.22 8.59
CA LYS A 156 -10.53 3.30 9.75
C LYS A 156 -11.32 3.91 10.91
N GLU A 157 -11.08 3.42 12.13
CA GLU A 157 -11.74 3.90 13.35
C GLU A 157 -11.33 5.37 13.66
N ASP A 158 -10.04 5.69 13.57
CA ASP A 158 -9.51 7.06 13.72
C ASP A 158 -9.28 7.75 12.36
N VAL A 159 -10.35 7.91 11.60
CA VAL A 159 -10.31 8.63 10.32
C VAL A 159 -10.52 10.13 10.55
N CYS A 160 -9.65 10.96 9.97
CA CYS A 160 -9.83 12.40 9.96
C CYS A 160 -10.90 12.82 8.93
N ASP A 161 -11.33 14.08 9.00
CA ASP A 161 -12.25 14.64 8.02
C ASP A 161 -11.68 14.60 6.61
N ALA A 162 -12.59 14.59 5.62
CA ALA A 162 -12.20 14.59 4.23
C ALA A 162 -11.41 15.85 3.88
N VAL A 163 -10.20 15.68 3.38
CA VAL A 163 -9.31 16.77 2.95
C VAL A 163 -9.69 17.33 1.58
N GLY A 164 -10.54 16.61 0.84
CA GLY A 164 -11.12 17.04 -0.42
C GLY A 164 -10.11 17.19 -1.57
N PHE A 165 -10.57 17.84 -2.64
CA PHE A 165 -9.76 18.01 -3.84
C PHE A 165 -8.68 19.09 -3.71
N ASP A 166 -8.84 20.08 -2.83
CA ASP A 166 -7.86 21.16 -2.68
C ASP A 166 -6.48 20.61 -2.30
N TYR A 167 -6.45 19.68 -1.33
CA TYR A 167 -5.20 19.03 -0.95
C TYR A 167 -4.67 18.08 -2.04
N LEU A 168 -5.55 17.32 -2.69
CA LEU A 168 -5.15 16.45 -3.81
C LEU A 168 -4.48 17.25 -4.93
N GLU A 169 -5.11 18.34 -5.35
CA GLU A 169 -4.61 19.21 -6.41
C GLU A 169 -3.33 19.93 -6.00
N HIS A 170 -3.15 20.24 -4.71
CA HIS A 170 -1.87 20.71 -4.20
C HIS A 170 -0.77 19.68 -4.48
N VAL A 171 -0.93 18.43 -4.02
CA VAL A 171 0.09 17.38 -4.19
C VAL A 171 0.39 17.11 -5.66
N VAL A 172 -0.64 17.06 -6.51
CA VAL A 172 -0.48 16.91 -7.97
C VAL A 172 0.41 18.00 -8.57
N LYS A 173 0.29 19.25 -8.09
CA LYS A 173 0.98 20.42 -8.66
C LYS A 173 2.38 20.63 -8.10
N THR A 174 2.66 20.18 -6.87
CA THR A 174 3.86 20.59 -6.12
C THR A 174 4.90 19.50 -5.90
N HIS A 175 4.57 18.23 -6.17
CA HIS A 175 5.45 17.11 -5.84
C HIS A 175 5.57 16.10 -6.98
N ASP A 176 6.81 15.71 -7.30
CA ASP A 176 7.11 14.67 -8.31
C ASP A 176 7.17 13.25 -7.73
N ILE A 177 7.12 13.13 -6.40
CA ILE A 177 7.13 11.84 -5.71
C ILE A 177 5.85 11.04 -6.06
N PRO A 178 5.93 9.70 -6.23
CA PRO A 178 4.74 8.89 -6.38
C PRO A 178 3.74 9.12 -5.24
N PHE A 179 2.45 9.11 -5.57
CA PHE A 179 1.40 9.23 -4.57
C PHE A 179 0.17 8.41 -4.98
N VAL A 180 -0.66 8.12 -3.99
CA VAL A 180 -1.89 7.35 -4.12
C VAL A 180 -3.03 8.15 -3.53
N ALA A 181 -4.06 8.44 -4.32
CA ALA A 181 -5.29 9.02 -3.76
C ALA A 181 -6.06 7.95 -2.98
N ILE A 182 -6.49 8.24 -1.75
CA ILE A 182 -7.18 7.28 -0.87
C ILE A 182 -8.33 7.96 -0.11
N GLY A 183 -9.31 7.17 0.34
CA GLY A 183 -10.36 7.59 1.26
C GLY A 183 -11.67 7.88 0.56
N GLY A 184 -12.66 7.01 0.83
CA GLY A 184 -14.01 7.11 0.25
C GLY A 184 -14.09 7.01 -1.28
N ILE A 185 -13.01 6.60 -1.95
CA ILE A 185 -12.98 6.38 -3.39
C ILE A 185 -13.80 5.13 -3.74
N LYS A 186 -14.66 5.27 -4.74
CA LYS A 186 -15.63 4.29 -5.24
C LYS A 186 -15.72 4.37 -6.76
N ARG A 187 -16.31 3.39 -7.44
CA ARG A 187 -16.47 3.45 -8.91
C ARG A 187 -17.16 4.73 -9.40
N HIS A 188 -18.17 5.22 -8.67
CA HIS A 188 -18.97 6.36 -9.11
C HIS A 188 -18.22 7.71 -9.09
N ASN A 189 -17.20 7.86 -8.23
CA ASN A 189 -16.43 9.12 -8.08
C ASN A 189 -15.00 9.01 -8.62
N LEU A 190 -14.63 7.85 -9.17
CA LEU A 190 -13.28 7.59 -9.65
C LEU A 190 -12.86 8.52 -10.79
N LYS A 191 -13.78 8.87 -11.71
CA LYS A 191 -13.48 9.77 -12.84
C LYS A 191 -13.11 11.18 -12.37
N ASP A 192 -13.71 11.65 -11.28
CA ASP A 192 -13.38 12.96 -10.71
C ASP A 192 -11.94 13.00 -10.19
N ILE A 193 -11.47 11.90 -9.60
CA ILE A 193 -10.09 11.76 -9.13
C ILE A 193 -9.12 11.72 -10.31
N LEU A 194 -9.40 10.89 -11.30
CA LEU A 194 -8.49 10.66 -12.43
C LEU A 194 -8.34 11.90 -13.33
N SER A 195 -9.41 12.68 -13.52
CA SER A 195 -9.37 13.95 -14.26
C SER A 195 -8.40 15.00 -13.67
N ARG A 196 -7.92 14.79 -12.44
CA ARG A 196 -6.96 15.66 -11.74
C ARG A 196 -5.52 15.18 -11.86
N GLY A 197 -5.21 14.24 -12.76
CA GLY A 197 -3.85 13.76 -13.00
C GLY A 197 -3.37 12.68 -12.02
N VAL A 198 -4.28 12.08 -11.24
CA VAL A 198 -3.97 10.96 -10.36
C VAL A 198 -3.76 9.69 -11.18
N LYS A 199 -2.63 9.02 -10.96
CA LYS A 199 -2.26 7.78 -11.68
C LYS A 199 -2.45 6.50 -10.86
N THR A 200 -2.51 6.62 -9.54
CA THR A 200 -2.71 5.49 -8.63
C THR A 200 -3.82 5.82 -7.63
N VAL A 201 -4.78 4.91 -7.51
CA VAL A 201 -5.93 5.06 -6.61
C VAL A 201 -6.00 3.89 -5.63
N CYS A 202 -6.25 4.19 -4.37
CA CYS A 202 -6.42 3.19 -3.34
C CYS A 202 -7.90 2.96 -3.06
N LEU A 203 -8.32 1.69 -3.16
CA LEU A 203 -9.67 1.27 -2.84
C LEU A 203 -9.65 0.10 -1.87
N VAL A 204 -10.44 0.21 -0.80
CA VAL A 204 -10.54 -0.82 0.24
C VAL A 204 -11.90 -1.52 0.13
N THR A 205 -12.91 -0.99 0.81
CA THR A 205 -14.26 -1.56 0.88
C THR A 205 -15.00 -1.58 -0.47
N GLU A 206 -14.56 -0.78 -1.44
CA GLU A 206 -15.09 -0.89 -2.82
C GLU A 206 -14.75 -2.24 -3.45
N ILE A 207 -13.57 -2.79 -3.15
CA ILE A 207 -13.07 -4.05 -3.70
C ILE A 207 -13.41 -5.20 -2.76
N ILE A 208 -12.88 -5.18 -1.53
CA ILE A 208 -12.97 -6.33 -0.63
C ILE A 208 -14.39 -6.54 -0.07
N GLY A 209 -15.20 -5.48 -0.03
CA GLY A 209 -16.62 -5.55 0.30
C GLY A 209 -17.53 -5.88 -0.89
N ALA A 210 -16.98 -6.18 -2.07
CA ALA A 210 -17.77 -6.55 -3.24
C ALA A 210 -18.08 -8.07 -3.23
N PRO A 211 -19.31 -8.48 -3.62
CA PRO A 211 -19.63 -9.91 -3.78
C PRO A 211 -18.77 -10.65 -4.80
N ASN A 212 -18.13 -9.92 -5.72
CA ASN A 212 -17.21 -10.46 -6.70
C ASN A 212 -16.03 -9.51 -6.89
N ILE A 213 -14.92 -9.80 -6.20
CA ILE A 213 -13.68 -9.01 -6.21
C ILE A 213 -13.11 -8.90 -7.63
N THR A 214 -13.05 -10.01 -8.36
CA THR A 214 -12.49 -10.04 -9.72
C THR A 214 -13.26 -9.15 -10.68
N LYS A 215 -14.59 -9.22 -10.68
CA LYS A 215 -15.44 -8.35 -11.49
C LYS A 215 -15.22 -6.89 -11.12
N ARG A 216 -15.17 -6.58 -9.83
CA ARG A 216 -14.99 -5.22 -9.34
C ARG A 216 -13.65 -4.61 -9.76
N ILE A 217 -12.55 -5.37 -9.67
CA ILE A 217 -11.23 -4.92 -10.12
C ILE A 217 -11.25 -4.66 -11.63
N LYS A 218 -11.85 -5.55 -12.44
CA LYS A 218 -11.97 -5.34 -13.90
C LYS A 218 -12.74 -4.08 -14.26
N GLU A 219 -13.85 -3.81 -13.58
CA GLU A 219 -14.64 -2.58 -13.75
C GLU A 219 -13.82 -1.33 -13.40
N ILE A 220 -13.06 -1.36 -12.30
CA ILE A 220 -12.18 -0.25 -11.90
C ILE A 220 -11.06 -0.05 -12.93
N LYS A 221 -10.43 -1.13 -13.41
CA LYS A 221 -9.40 -1.09 -14.46
C LYS A 221 -9.93 -0.52 -15.77
N GLN A 222 -11.17 -0.83 -16.14
CA GLN A 222 -11.80 -0.24 -17.31
C GLN A 222 -11.90 1.28 -17.18
N ILE A 223 -12.36 1.79 -16.04
CA ILE A 223 -12.44 3.24 -15.79
C ILE A 223 -11.06 3.91 -15.82
N LEU A 224 -10.04 3.26 -15.24
CA LEU A 224 -8.64 3.72 -15.29
C LEU A 224 -8.09 3.77 -16.71
N GLY A 225 -8.45 2.80 -17.56
CA GLY A 225 -8.01 2.73 -18.95
C GLY A 225 -8.66 3.75 -19.89
N GLU A 226 -9.85 4.25 -19.55
CA GLU A 226 -10.59 5.26 -20.33
C GLU A 226 -9.97 6.67 -20.28
N ILE A 227 -9.08 6.96 -19.32
CA ILE A 227 -8.55 8.30 -19.03
C ILE A 227 -7.06 8.42 -19.44
N LYS A 228 -6.64 7.70 -20.49
CA LYS A 228 -5.29 7.79 -21.05
C LYS A 228 -5.12 8.96 -22.01
#